data_AF-A0A968XZA1-F1
#
_entry.id   AF-A0A968XZA1-F1
#
_cell.length_a   1.000
_cell.length_b   1.000
_cell.length_c   1.000
_cell.angle_alpha   90.00
_cell.angle_beta   90.00
_cell.angle_gamma   90.00
#
_symmetry.space_group_name_H-M   'P 1'
#
loop_
_entity.id
_entity.type
_entity.pdbx_description
1 polymer ?
#
loop_
_entity_poly.entity_id
_entity_poly.type
_entity_poly.pdbx_seq_one_letter_code
_entity_poly.pdbx_strand_id
1 'polypeptide(L)'
;METNTETTSLTAEQYKQKMQRRQEVQAQRIAKADNKKGLIIVNTGNGKGKTTAALGMVVRSLGHGYRVAIVQFIKGAWEPAEKAVFQMWEKQLEFHAMGEGFTW
;
A
#
# COMPACT_ATOMS: atom_id res chain seq x y z
N MET A 1 41.51 -14.14 27.76
CA MET A 1 41.42 -12.93 26.92
C MET A 1 40.01 -12.89 26.36
N GLU A 2 39.09 -12.25 27.07
CA GLU A 2 37.71 -12.06 26.62
C GLU A 2 37.62 -10.66 26.00
N THR A 3 37.41 -10.59 24.70
CA THR A 3 37.18 -9.32 23.98
C THR A 3 35.68 -9.01 24.01
N ASN A 4 35.29 -8.09 24.90
CA ASN A 4 33.98 -7.46 24.93
C ASN A 4 33.65 -6.83 23.57
N THR A 5 32.61 -7.33 22.92
CA THR A 5 31.99 -6.69 21.76
C THR A 5 31.02 -5.63 22.27
N GLU A 6 31.54 -4.45 22.61
CA GLU A 6 30.70 -3.30 22.95
C GLU A 6 29.87 -2.89 21.73
N THR A 7 28.58 -3.15 21.79
CA THR A 7 27.60 -2.67 20.82
C THR A 7 27.49 -1.16 21.00
N THR A 8 28.16 -0.37 20.16
CA THR A 8 28.15 1.09 20.23
C THR A 8 26.74 1.62 19.94
N SER A 9 25.96 1.85 20.99
CA SER A 9 24.65 2.49 20.91
C SER A 9 24.84 4.01 20.86
N LEU A 10 24.07 4.68 19.99
CA LEU A 10 24.12 6.13 19.83
C LEU A 10 23.71 6.81 21.14
N THR A 11 24.37 7.91 21.51
CA THR A 11 23.93 8.71 22.66
C THR A 11 22.55 9.32 22.39
N ALA A 12 21.79 9.66 23.44
CA ALA A 12 20.46 10.23 23.30
C ALA A 12 20.44 11.52 22.45
N GLU A 13 21.49 12.35 22.57
CA GLU A 13 21.65 13.57 21.77
C GLU A 13 21.92 13.26 20.30
N GLN A 14 22.82 12.32 20.01
CA GLN A 14 23.10 11.87 18.65
C GLN A 14 21.86 11.24 18.00
N TYR A 15 21.08 10.47 18.77
CA TYR A 15 19.80 9.92 18.31
C TYR A 15 18.78 11.04 18.01
N LYS A 16 18.66 12.04 18.90
CA LYS A 16 17.78 13.20 18.69
C LYS A 16 18.14 13.97 17.44
N GLN A 17 19.42 14.29 17.24
CA GLN A 17 19.92 14.97 16.04
C GLN A 17 19.64 14.16 14.77
N LYS A 18 19.86 12.83 14.79
CA LYS A 18 19.53 11.93 13.68
C LYS A 18 18.04 11.94 13.34
N MET A 19 17.17 11.94 14.36
CA MET A 19 15.71 11.97 14.16
C MET A 19 15.24 13.33 13.64
N GLN A 20 15.77 14.43 14.15
CA GLN A 20 15.51 15.78 13.62
C GLN A 20 15.90 15.87 12.15
N ARG A 21 17.09 15.38 11.78
CA ARG A 21 17.54 15.36 10.39
C ARG A 21 16.60 14.55 9.48
N ARG A 22 16.10 13.40 9.95
CA ARG A 22 15.10 12.60 9.20
C ARG A 22 13.79 13.35 9.00
N GLN A 23 13.34 14.06 10.04
CA GLN A 23 12.12 14.87 9.98
C GLN A 23 12.26 16.04 8.99
N GLU A 24 13.39 16.76 9.03
CA GLU A 24 13.69 17.84 8.07
C GLU A 24 13.66 17.34 6.62
N VAL A 25 14.35 16.23 6.34
CA VAL A 25 14.39 15.65 4.99
C VAL A 25 12.99 15.22 4.52
N GLN A 26 12.19 14.63 5.41
CA GLN A 26 10.81 14.27 5.09
C GLN A 26 9.95 15.51 4.81
N ALA A 27 10.06 16.56 5.63
CA ALA A 27 9.33 17.81 5.47
C ALA A 27 9.67 18.48 4.11
N GLN A 28 10.95 18.52 3.75
CA GLN A 28 11.40 19.04 2.46
C GLN A 28 10.82 18.25 1.28
N ARG A 29 10.77 16.91 1.38
CA ARG A 29 10.18 16.06 0.34
C ARG A 29 8.68 16.27 0.18
N ILE A 30 7.95 16.44 1.29
CA ILE A 30 6.52 16.72 1.28
C ILE A 30 6.25 18.10 0.67
N ALA A 31 7.01 19.13 1.08
CA ALA A 31 6.86 20.49 0.55
C ALA A 31 7.10 20.57 -0.97
N LYS A 32 8.01 19.74 -1.50
CA LYS A 32 8.25 19.63 -2.95
C LYS A 32 7.14 18.89 -3.70
N ALA A 33 6.36 18.04 -3.03
CA ALA A 33 5.33 17.20 -3.62
C ALA A 33 3.95 17.88 -3.60
N ASP A 34 3.82 19.05 -4.23
CA ASP A 34 2.60 19.88 -4.20
C ASP A 34 1.53 19.49 -5.26
N ASN A 35 1.91 18.65 -6.23
CA ASN A 35 1.02 18.31 -7.33
C ASN A 35 0.01 17.22 -6.95
N LYS A 36 -1.24 17.63 -6.67
CA LYS A 36 -2.39 16.72 -6.53
C LYS A 36 -2.84 16.23 -7.90
N LYS A 37 -2.61 14.95 -8.19
CA LYS A 37 -3.01 14.30 -9.44
C LYS A 37 -3.31 12.81 -9.23
N GLY A 38 -3.98 12.20 -10.21
CA GLY A 38 -4.12 10.74 -10.28
C GLY A 38 -2.75 10.06 -10.45
N LEU A 39 -2.58 8.91 -9.81
CA LEU A 39 -1.36 8.11 -9.87
C LEU A 39 -1.67 6.72 -10.40
N ILE A 40 -0.70 6.12 -11.09
CA ILE A 40 -0.71 4.71 -11.48
C ILE A 40 0.28 3.98 -10.57
N ILE A 41 -0.20 2.95 -9.88
CA ILE A 41 0.60 2.15 -8.95
C ILE A 41 0.66 0.72 -9.50
N VAL A 42 1.87 0.21 -9.68
CA VAL A 42 2.11 -1.14 -10.20
C VAL A 42 2.71 -2.01 -9.11
N ASN A 43 1.92 -2.94 -8.58
CA ASN A 43 2.39 -3.97 -7.66
C ASN A 43 2.83 -5.20 -8.46
N THR A 44 4.14 -5.43 -8.60
CA THR A 44 4.71 -6.51 -9.41
C THR A 44 5.74 -7.36 -8.62
N GLY A 45 6.28 -8.40 -9.25
CA GLY A 45 7.25 -9.34 -8.68
C GLY A 45 6.63 -10.68 -8.25
N ASN A 46 7.49 -11.66 -7.94
CA ASN A 46 7.06 -13.03 -7.65
C ASN A 46 6.56 -13.24 -6.21
N GLY A 47 6.75 -12.25 -5.33
CA GLY A 47 6.29 -12.30 -3.95
C GLY A 47 4.76 -12.36 -3.83
N LYS A 48 4.28 -12.98 -2.75
CA LYS A 48 2.88 -12.91 -2.32
C LYS A 48 2.57 -11.49 -1.82
N GLY A 49 1.31 -11.06 -1.96
CA GLY A 49 0.82 -9.78 -1.40
C GLY A 49 0.49 -8.68 -2.40
N LYS A 50 0.72 -8.88 -3.72
CA LYS A 50 0.35 -7.89 -4.75
C LYS A 50 -1.13 -7.54 -4.73
N THR A 51 -1.98 -8.57 -4.74
CA THR A 51 -3.44 -8.44 -4.67
C THR A 51 -3.86 -7.84 -3.33
N THR A 52 -3.28 -8.29 -2.22
CA THR A 52 -3.59 -7.78 -0.88
C THR A 52 -3.27 -6.29 -0.74
N ALA A 53 -2.14 -5.82 -1.27
CA ALA A 53 -1.79 -4.41 -1.29
C ALA A 53 -2.77 -3.57 -2.12
N ALA A 54 -3.23 -4.09 -3.26
CA ALA A 54 -4.26 -3.42 -4.07
C ALA A 54 -5.60 -3.36 -3.33
N LEU A 55 -6.05 -4.45 -2.70
CA LEU A 55 -7.28 -4.48 -1.92
C LEU A 55 -7.23 -3.54 -0.70
N GLY A 56 -6.07 -3.43 -0.04
CA GLY A 56 -5.87 -2.45 1.04
C GLY A 56 -6.07 -1.00 0.58
N MET A 57 -5.65 -0.67 -0.65
CA MET A 57 -5.91 0.64 -1.26
C MET A 57 -7.38 0.85 -1.61
N VAL A 58 -8.09 -0.21 -2.05
CA VAL A 58 -9.54 -0.16 -2.26
C VAL A 58 -10.26 0.16 -0.95
N VAL A 59 -10.00 -0.60 0.11
CA VAL A 59 -10.64 -0.37 1.43
C VAL A 59 -10.35 1.02 1.96
N ARG A 60 -9.10 1.50 1.83
CA ARG A 60 -8.74 2.89 2.20
C ARG A 60 -9.55 3.92 1.42
N SER A 61 -9.67 3.74 0.11
CA SER A 61 -10.42 4.66 -0.77
C SER A 61 -11.90 4.68 -0.41
N LEU A 62 -12.52 3.51 -0.22
CA LEU A 62 -13.91 3.36 0.21
C LEU A 62 -14.15 3.98 1.59
N GLY A 63 -13.22 3.80 2.53
CA GLY A 63 -13.28 4.44 3.86
C GLY A 63 -13.27 5.97 3.83
N HIS A 64 -12.72 6.56 2.78
CA HIS A 64 -12.77 8.01 2.52
C HIS A 64 -13.94 8.44 1.61
N GLY A 65 -14.85 7.52 1.26
CA GLY A 65 -16.04 7.81 0.45
C GLY A 65 -15.79 7.93 -1.06
N TYR A 66 -14.62 7.51 -1.54
CA TYR A 66 -14.35 7.46 -2.98
C TYR A 66 -15.08 6.30 -3.63
N ARG A 67 -15.48 6.48 -4.89
CA ARG A 67 -15.98 5.39 -5.73
C ARG A 67 -14.81 4.60 -6.32
N VAL A 68 -14.95 3.28 -6.36
CA VAL A 68 -13.89 2.36 -6.79
C VAL A 68 -14.47 1.33 -7.75
N ALA A 69 -13.69 0.93 -8.75
CA ALA A 69 -14.00 -0.22 -9.59
C ALA A 69 -12.85 -1.24 -9.50
N ILE A 70 -13.19 -2.51 -9.29
CA ILE A 70 -12.24 -3.63 -9.37
C ILE A 70 -12.52 -4.40 -10.65
N VAL A 71 -11.48 -4.56 -11.47
CA VAL A 71 -11.53 -5.42 -12.66
C VAL A 71 -10.54 -6.57 -12.47
N GLN A 72 -11.05 -7.80 -12.40
CA GLN A 72 -10.23 -9.01 -12.30
C GLN A 72 -10.22 -9.74 -13.64
N PHE A 73 -9.03 -9.81 -14.25
CA PHE A 73 -8.86 -10.43 -15.56
C PHE A 73 -8.85 -11.95 -15.51
N ILE A 74 -8.23 -12.58 -14.50
CA ILE A 74 -8.14 -14.03 -14.38
C ILE A 74 -9.03 -14.50 -13.24
N LYS A 75 -9.91 -15.46 -13.52
CA LYS A 75 -10.73 -16.17 -12.53
C LYS A 75 -9.84 -17.06 -11.66
N GLY A 76 -9.27 -16.48 -10.60
CA GLY A 76 -8.89 -17.30 -9.45
C GLY A 76 -10.17 -17.92 -8.89
N ALA A 77 -10.18 -19.23 -8.62
CA ALA A 77 -11.28 -19.99 -8.01
C ALA A 77 -11.66 -19.54 -6.58
N TRP A 78 -11.32 -18.31 -6.22
CA TRP A 78 -11.53 -17.68 -4.96
C TRP A 78 -12.78 -16.83 -5.11
N GLU A 79 -13.92 -17.30 -4.60
CA GLU A 79 -14.89 -16.35 -4.06
C GLU A 79 -14.24 -15.77 -2.80
N PRO A 80 -13.65 -14.58 -2.86
CA PRO A 80 -12.90 -14.10 -1.73
C PRO A 80 -13.90 -13.71 -0.66
N ALA A 81 -13.66 -14.09 0.60
CA ALA A 81 -14.38 -13.52 1.74
C ALA A 81 -14.39 -11.98 1.68
N GLU A 82 -13.40 -11.38 1.01
CA GLU A 82 -13.31 -9.95 0.72
C GLU A 82 -14.50 -9.43 -0.13
N LYS A 83 -15.04 -10.24 -1.07
CA LYS A 83 -16.24 -9.88 -1.84
C LYS A 83 -17.47 -9.72 -0.95
N ALA A 84 -17.60 -10.55 0.10
CA ALA A 84 -18.69 -10.40 1.06
C ALA A 84 -18.58 -9.07 1.83
N VAL A 85 -17.37 -8.70 2.26
CA VAL A 85 -17.10 -7.40 2.90
C VAL A 85 -17.45 -6.23 1.96
N PHE A 86 -17.20 -6.40 0.67
CA PHE A 86 -17.49 -5.40 -0.36
C PHE A 86 -18.97 -5.14 -0.62
N GLN A 87 -19.88 -6.03 -0.21
CA GLN A 87 -21.33 -5.80 -0.30
C GLN A 87 -21.78 -4.60 0.54
N MET A 88 -21.05 -4.25 1.61
CA MET A 88 -21.35 -3.06 2.41
C MET A 88 -21.20 -1.74 1.61
N TRP A 89 -20.45 -1.77 0.50
CA TRP A 89 -20.20 -0.63 -0.38
C TRP A 89 -20.86 -0.79 -1.76
N GLU A 90 -21.99 -1.48 -1.88
CA GLU A 90 -22.70 -1.70 -3.16
C GLU A 90 -22.91 -0.44 -4.01
N LYS A 91 -23.10 0.73 -3.40
CA LYS A 91 -23.28 2.01 -4.12
C LYS A 91 -21.98 2.71 -4.52
N GLN A 92 -20.84 2.29 -3.97
CA GLN A 92 -19.53 2.92 -4.16
C GLN A 92 -18.53 2.01 -4.88
N LEU A 93 -18.75 0.70 -4.87
CA LEU A 93 -17.84 -0.29 -5.42
C LEU A 93 -18.50 -1.09 -6.53
N GLU A 94 -17.89 -1.05 -7.70
CA GLU A 94 -18.23 -1.94 -8.81
C GLU A 94 -17.19 -3.07 -8.93
N PHE A 95 -17.66 -4.30 -9.13
CA PHE A 95 -16.79 -5.46 -9.25
C PHE A 95 -17.05 -6.19 -10.57
N HIS A 96 -16.03 -6.20 -11.43
CA HIS A 96 -16.07 -6.79 -12.77
C HIS A 96 -15.11 -7.98 -12.85
N ALA A 97 -15.66 -9.20 -12.86
CA ALA A 97 -14.88 -10.42 -13.04
C ALA A 97 -14.96 -10.85 -14.52
N MET A 98 -13.85 -10.70 -15.25
CA MET A 98 -13.84 -10.82 -16.72
C MET A 98 -13.56 -12.24 -17.25
N GLY A 99 -13.22 -13.21 -16.38
CA GLY A 99 -13.15 -14.63 -16.77
C GLY A 99 -11.74 -15.15 -17.09
N GLU A 100 -11.57 -15.77 -18.27
CA GLU A 100 -10.35 -16.53 -18.66
C GLU A 100 -9.12 -15.67 -18.98
N GLY A 101 -9.17 -14.36 -18.71
CA GLY A 101 -8.09 -13.44 -19.02
C GLY A 101 -8.14 -12.93 -20.46
N PHE A 102 -6.98 -12.56 -20.98
CA PHE A 102 -6.81 -12.16 -22.37
C PHE A 102 -6.66 -13.42 -23.22
N THR A 103 -7.77 -13.95 -23.73
CA THR A 103 -7.76 -14.94 -24.81
C THR A 103 -7.67 -14.16 -26.14
N TRP A 104 -6.77 -14.60 -27.02
CA TRP A 104 -6.56 -14.01 -28.35
C TRP A 104 -7.53 -14.60 -29.38
#